data_AF-A0A9D5P3B2-F1
#
_entry.id   AF-A0A9D5P3B2-F1
#
_cell.length_a   1.000
_cell.length_b   1.000
_cell.length_c   1.000
_cell.angle_alpha   90.00
_cell.angle_beta   90.00
_cell.angle_gamma   90.00
#
_symmetry.space_group_name_H-M   'P 1'
#
loop_
_entity.id
_entity.type
_entity.pdbx_description
1 polymer ?
#
loop_
_entity_poly.entity_id
_entity_poly.type
_entity_poly.pdbx_seq_one_letter_code
_entity_poly.pdbx_strand_id
1 'polypeptide(L)'
;MRSRNSLMRERQEAFRDARLIVIASEGKDTERIYFKALAKEYTNPSVHVHILERSETEQNNSSPEHVLKQLNDYKEQYALEADDELWLVIDKDRWTEAMLSRVATECAQDDYMHMALSNPCIELWLLLHLVDATSLSPEEQQQWLENRRTSRRTDPYLKMRLRQEMGSYHEAAYDAQMLITHVEEAIARAKTLDKNPTDRWPQTLGTRVYLLAESVMNRK
;
A
#
# COMPACT_ATOMS: atom_id res chain seq x y z
N MET A 1 7.77 6.88 27.95
CA MET A 1 6.39 6.38 27.86
C MET A 1 5.46 7.57 27.66
N ARG A 2 5.01 7.84 26.44
CA ARG A 2 4.02 8.91 26.21
C ARG A 2 2.69 8.40 26.76
N SER A 3 2.13 9.14 27.72
CA SER A 3 0.85 8.85 28.35
C SER A 3 -0.26 8.81 27.30
N ARG A 4 -1.23 7.90 27.47
CA ARG A 4 -2.43 7.73 26.65
C ARG A 4 -3.22 9.04 26.44
N ASN A 5 -3.06 10.01 27.36
CA ASN A 5 -3.64 11.36 27.27
C ASN A 5 -2.87 12.33 26.35
N SER A 6 -1.61 12.07 26.04
CA SER A 6 -0.79 12.91 25.15
C SER A 6 -1.17 12.76 23.69
N LEU A 7 -1.55 11.55 23.26
CA LEU A 7 -1.96 11.25 21.89
C LEU A 7 -3.42 11.70 21.64
N MET A 8 -4.29 11.58 22.65
CA MET A 8 -5.64 12.18 22.59
C MET A 8 -5.61 13.71 22.52
N ARG A 9 -4.60 14.36 23.09
CA ARG A 9 -4.40 15.82 22.98
C ARG A 9 -3.94 16.28 21.60
N GLU A 10 -3.10 15.50 20.91
CA GLU A 10 -2.69 15.82 19.53
C GLU A 10 -3.89 15.84 18.58
N ARG A 11 -4.89 14.96 18.78
CA ARG A 11 -6.15 14.99 18.02
C ARG A 11 -7.08 16.14 18.41
N GLN A 12 -7.10 16.55 19.69
CA GLN A 12 -8.08 17.52 20.20
C GLN A 12 -7.86 18.98 19.75
N GLU A 13 -6.63 19.39 19.38
CA GLU A 13 -6.37 20.80 19.01
C GLU A 13 -6.02 21.03 17.54
N ALA A 14 -5.56 20.02 16.78
CA ALA A 14 -5.06 20.23 15.41
C ALA A 14 -5.85 19.52 14.28
N PHE A 15 -6.69 18.51 14.58
CA PHE A 15 -7.25 17.60 13.57
C PHE A 15 -8.74 17.30 13.72
N ARG A 16 -9.49 18.12 14.46
CA ARG A 16 -10.89 17.83 14.83
C ARG A 16 -11.87 17.75 13.65
N ASP A 17 -11.46 18.25 12.48
CA ASP A 17 -12.27 18.26 11.25
C ASP A 17 -11.53 17.62 10.05
N ALA A 18 -10.41 16.93 10.30
CA ALA A 18 -9.59 16.32 9.24
C ALA A 18 -9.78 14.80 9.21
N ARG A 19 -10.13 14.27 8.03
CA ARG A 19 -10.23 12.84 7.76
C ARG A 19 -8.91 12.14 8.04
N LEU A 20 -8.92 11.08 8.84
CA LEU A 20 -7.73 10.28 9.13
C LEU A 20 -7.63 9.08 8.18
N ILE A 21 -6.47 8.91 7.54
CA ILE A 21 -6.11 7.72 6.77
C ILE A 21 -4.98 7.00 7.49
N VAL A 22 -5.29 5.85 8.09
CA VAL A 22 -4.31 4.98 8.77
C VAL A 22 -3.85 3.91 7.80
N ILE A 23 -2.54 3.70 7.66
CA ILE A 23 -1.97 2.73 6.72
C ILE A 23 -1.13 1.71 7.48
N ALA A 24 -1.44 0.43 7.32
CA ALA A 24 -0.61 -0.69 7.78
C ALA A 24 -0.18 -1.54 6.57
N SER A 25 1.11 -1.87 6.47
CA SER A 25 1.70 -2.56 5.31
C SER A 25 2.44 -3.85 5.65
N GLU A 26 2.58 -4.75 4.67
CA GLU A 26 3.43 -5.95 4.75
C GLU A 26 4.93 -5.60 4.83
N GLY A 27 5.40 -4.61 4.09
CA GLY A 27 6.78 -4.16 4.13
C GLY A 27 6.99 -3.04 5.15
N LYS A 28 8.23 -2.96 5.65
CA LYS A 28 8.68 -1.96 6.62
C LYS A 28 9.04 -0.63 5.95
N ASP A 29 9.74 -0.72 4.84
CA ASP A 29 10.49 0.40 4.27
C ASP A 29 9.84 0.90 2.98
N THR A 30 9.60 0.02 2.00
CA THR A 30 9.14 0.40 0.65
C THR A 30 7.84 1.22 0.65
N GLU A 31 6.78 0.67 1.24
CA GLU A 31 5.45 1.28 1.33
C GLU A 31 5.50 2.55 2.17
N ARG A 32 6.21 2.51 3.30
CA ARG A 32 6.36 3.66 4.20
C ARG A 32 7.02 4.84 3.47
N ILE A 33 8.09 4.59 2.72
CA ILE A 33 8.78 5.61 1.94
C ILE A 33 7.83 6.19 0.87
N TYR A 34 7.11 5.33 0.14
CA TYR A 34 6.17 5.74 -0.90
C TYR A 34 5.05 6.64 -0.34
N PHE A 35 4.30 6.15 0.65
CA PHE A 35 3.13 6.87 1.17
C PHE A 35 3.51 8.12 1.94
N LYS A 36 4.70 8.17 2.57
CA LYS A 36 5.23 9.42 3.14
C LYS A 36 5.50 10.46 2.06
N ALA A 37 6.09 10.06 0.94
CA ALA A 37 6.34 10.98 -0.18
C ALA A 37 5.02 11.46 -0.78
N LEU A 38 4.06 10.56 -1.01
CA LEU A 38 2.74 10.91 -1.53
C LEU A 38 1.99 11.88 -0.62
N ALA A 39 1.90 11.58 0.68
CA ALA A 39 1.21 12.44 1.65
C ALA A 39 1.89 13.82 1.78
N LYS A 40 3.22 13.89 1.61
CA LYS A 40 3.95 15.15 1.61
C LYS A 40 3.67 15.98 0.34
N GLU A 41 3.64 15.35 -0.83
CA GLU A 41 3.36 16.05 -2.09
C GLU A 41 1.91 16.58 -2.12
N TYR A 42 0.96 15.74 -1.69
CA TYR A 42 -0.47 16.05 -1.69
C TYR A 42 -0.97 16.46 -0.30
N THR A 43 -0.13 17.16 0.47
CA THR A 43 -0.51 17.61 1.82
C THR A 43 -1.78 18.45 1.75
N ASN A 44 -2.81 18.00 2.47
CA ASN A 44 -4.12 18.64 2.56
C ASN A 44 -4.50 18.79 4.03
N PRO A 45 -4.83 20.00 4.53
CA PRO A 45 -5.26 20.18 5.91
C PRO A 45 -6.47 19.32 6.33
N SER A 46 -7.31 18.92 5.37
CA SER A 46 -8.49 18.07 5.60
C SER A 46 -8.20 16.57 5.56
N VAL A 47 -6.96 16.15 5.30
CA VAL A 47 -6.56 14.73 5.28
C VAL A 47 -5.27 14.53 6.06
N HIS A 48 -5.33 13.71 7.11
CA HIS A 48 -4.15 13.31 7.87
C HIS A 48 -3.79 11.86 7.56
N VAL A 49 -2.55 11.62 7.14
CA VAL A 49 -2.06 10.26 6.84
C VAL A 49 -1.17 9.77 7.98
N HIS A 50 -1.58 8.68 8.64
CA HIS A 50 -0.84 8.02 9.71
C HIS A 50 -0.39 6.62 9.27
N ILE A 51 0.91 6.47 8.96
CA ILE A 51 1.49 5.18 8.59
C ILE A 51 1.98 4.48 9.85
N LEU A 52 1.42 3.31 10.15
CA LEU A 52 1.78 2.53 11.33
C LEU A 52 3.19 1.98 11.20
N GLU A 53 4.00 2.19 12.23
CA GLU A 53 5.33 1.63 12.32
C GLU A 53 5.27 0.25 12.98
N ARG A 54 6.04 -0.70 12.46
CA ARG A 54 6.24 -1.98 13.14
C ARG A 54 7.13 -1.80 14.35
N SER A 55 6.76 -2.42 15.47
CA SER A 55 7.63 -2.48 16.62
C SER A 55 8.88 -3.32 16.31
N GLU A 56 9.98 -3.06 17.03
CA GLU A 56 11.23 -3.82 16.85
C GLU A 56 11.06 -5.32 17.14
N THR A 57 10.09 -5.67 18.00
CA THR A 57 9.74 -7.05 18.36
C THR A 57 8.89 -7.78 17.30
N GLU A 58 8.28 -7.05 16.36
CA GLU A 58 7.40 -7.58 15.32
C GLU A 58 8.07 -7.65 13.94
N GLN A 59 9.36 -7.31 13.84
CA GLN A 59 10.10 -7.22 12.57
C GLN A 59 10.04 -8.49 11.70
N ASN A 60 9.77 -9.66 12.29
CA ASN A 60 9.67 -10.94 11.60
C ASN A 60 8.25 -11.43 11.33
N ASN A 61 7.20 -10.69 11.71
CA ASN A 61 5.81 -11.08 11.46
C ASN A 61 5.18 -10.15 10.43
N SER A 62 5.26 -10.52 9.15
CA SER A 62 4.73 -9.75 8.03
C SER A 62 3.44 -10.33 7.45
N SER A 63 2.74 -11.20 8.18
CA SER A 63 1.56 -11.87 7.63
C SER A 63 0.37 -10.91 7.47
N PRO A 64 -0.53 -11.15 6.50
CA PRO A 64 -1.75 -10.37 6.32
C PRO A 64 -2.58 -10.29 7.59
N GLU A 65 -2.64 -11.38 8.38
CA GLU A 65 -3.32 -11.40 9.67
C GLU A 65 -2.65 -10.50 10.71
N HIS A 66 -1.32 -10.40 10.68
CA HIS A 66 -0.60 -9.49 11.57
C HIS A 66 -0.88 -8.03 11.21
N VAL A 67 -0.80 -7.68 9.91
CA VAL A 67 -1.14 -6.31 9.45
C VAL A 67 -2.58 -5.96 9.83
N LEU A 68 -3.51 -6.93 9.71
CA LEU A 68 -4.92 -6.74 10.09
C LEU A 68 -5.07 -6.53 11.60
N LYS A 69 -4.33 -7.30 12.39
CA LYS A 69 -4.27 -7.11 13.84
C LYS A 69 -3.80 -5.70 14.20
N GLN A 70 -2.80 -5.14 13.51
CA GLN A 70 -2.34 -3.77 13.78
C GLN A 70 -3.45 -2.73 13.58
N LEU A 71 -4.28 -2.89 12.55
CA LEU A 71 -5.43 -2.01 12.32
C LEU A 71 -6.52 -2.21 13.37
N ASN A 72 -6.81 -3.46 13.76
CA ASN A 72 -7.76 -3.75 14.83
C ASN A 72 -7.30 -3.15 16.18
N ASP A 73 -6.04 -3.33 16.55
CA ASP A 73 -5.45 -2.75 17.77
C ASP A 73 -5.54 -1.21 17.74
N TYR A 74 -5.29 -0.59 16.58
CA TYR A 74 -5.45 0.86 16.40
C TYR A 74 -6.91 1.29 16.64
N LYS A 75 -7.86 0.60 16.00
CA LYS A 75 -9.29 0.88 16.14
C LYS A 75 -9.79 0.74 17.59
N GLU A 76 -9.27 -0.22 18.35
CA GLU A 76 -9.60 -0.38 19.77
C GLU A 76 -9.03 0.74 20.66
N GLN A 77 -7.87 1.28 20.26
CA GLN A 77 -7.18 2.32 21.03
C GLN A 77 -7.70 3.74 20.74
N TYR A 78 -8.17 4.00 19.53
CA TYR A 78 -8.55 5.33 19.05
C TYR A 78 -10.00 5.36 18.57
N ALA A 79 -10.75 6.39 18.99
CA ALA A 79 -12.08 6.63 18.45
C ALA A 79 -11.97 7.16 17.01
N LEU A 80 -12.54 6.43 16.06
CA LEU A 80 -12.64 6.82 14.65
C LEU A 80 -13.90 7.66 14.40
N GLU A 81 -13.80 8.55 13.41
CA GLU A 81 -14.92 9.30 12.85
C GLU A 81 -15.40 8.67 11.54
N ALA A 82 -16.62 9.02 11.12
CA ALA A 82 -17.34 8.32 10.05
C ALA A 82 -16.64 8.34 8.69
N ASP A 83 -15.74 9.29 8.45
CA ASP A 83 -14.98 9.42 7.22
C ASP A 83 -13.53 8.92 7.33
N ASP A 84 -13.10 8.47 8.51
CA ASP A 84 -11.77 7.87 8.73
C ASP A 84 -11.62 6.54 7.98
N GLU A 85 -10.40 6.21 7.59
CA GLU A 85 -10.08 5.03 6.78
C GLU A 85 -8.86 4.29 7.31
N LEU A 86 -8.97 2.97 7.41
CA LEU A 86 -7.92 2.05 7.85
C LEU A 86 -7.55 1.14 6.68
N TRP A 87 -6.35 1.33 6.14
CA TRP A 87 -5.88 0.65 4.94
C TRP A 87 -4.87 -0.43 5.22
N LEU A 88 -5.16 -1.61 4.69
CA LEU A 88 -4.29 -2.78 4.68
C LEU A 88 -3.57 -2.88 3.34
N VAL A 89 -2.24 -2.77 3.33
CA VAL A 89 -1.43 -2.87 2.10
C VAL A 89 -0.66 -4.20 2.09
N ILE A 90 -1.01 -5.08 1.15
CA ILE A 90 -0.57 -6.50 1.15
C ILE A 90 -0.10 -6.93 -0.25
N ASP A 91 0.92 -7.79 -0.28
CA ASP A 91 1.39 -8.47 -1.50
C ASP A 91 0.71 -9.83 -1.70
N LYS A 92 0.53 -10.26 -2.96
CA LYS A 92 -0.08 -11.56 -3.28
C LYS A 92 0.89 -12.73 -3.14
N ASP A 93 2.16 -12.51 -3.48
CA ASP A 93 3.12 -13.55 -3.87
C ASP A 93 3.51 -14.54 -2.75
N ARG A 94 3.37 -14.17 -1.48
CA ARG A 94 3.77 -14.98 -0.31
C ARG A 94 2.63 -15.75 0.34
N TRP A 95 1.38 -15.45 0.00
CA TRP A 95 0.22 -15.89 0.79
C TRP A 95 -0.77 -16.74 -0.01
N THR A 96 -1.28 -17.77 0.66
CA THR A 96 -2.34 -18.61 0.09
C THR A 96 -3.61 -17.81 -0.10
N GLU A 97 -4.43 -18.20 -1.08
CA GLU A 97 -5.74 -17.56 -1.29
C GLU A 97 -6.64 -17.66 -0.06
N ALA A 98 -6.54 -18.73 0.73
CA ALA A 98 -7.33 -18.89 1.95
C ALA A 98 -6.99 -17.82 3.00
N MET A 99 -5.70 -17.51 3.20
CA MET A 99 -5.25 -16.46 4.13
C MET A 99 -5.73 -15.07 3.68
N LEU A 100 -5.52 -14.75 2.40
CA LEU A 100 -5.96 -13.47 1.83
C LEU A 100 -7.49 -13.33 1.81
N SER A 101 -8.20 -14.40 1.49
CA SER A 101 -9.67 -14.48 1.52
C SER A 101 -10.20 -14.17 2.91
N ARG A 102 -9.56 -14.72 3.96
CA ARG A 102 -9.94 -14.44 5.35
C ARG A 102 -9.79 -12.96 5.68
N VAL A 103 -8.61 -12.39 5.42
CA VAL A 103 -8.31 -10.98 5.69
C VAL A 103 -9.23 -10.05 4.91
N ALA A 104 -9.42 -10.30 3.60
CA ALA A 104 -10.33 -9.52 2.77
C ALA A 104 -11.78 -9.58 3.25
N THR A 105 -12.22 -10.71 3.80
CA THR A 105 -13.57 -10.86 4.36
C THR A 105 -13.74 -10.03 5.62
N GLU A 106 -12.75 -10.04 6.51
CA GLU A 106 -12.78 -9.23 7.74
C GLU A 106 -12.76 -7.73 7.40
N CYS A 107 -11.91 -7.29 6.45
CA CYS A 107 -11.94 -5.91 5.99
C CYS A 107 -13.30 -5.52 5.39
N ALA A 108 -13.92 -6.39 4.58
CA ALA A 108 -15.22 -6.10 3.95
C ALA A 108 -16.41 -6.07 4.93
N GLN A 109 -16.23 -6.55 6.15
CA GLN A 109 -17.24 -6.52 7.23
C GLN A 109 -17.10 -5.30 8.14
N ASP A 110 -16.09 -4.46 7.93
CA ASP A 110 -15.79 -3.29 8.74
C ASP A 110 -15.89 -2.01 7.89
N ASP A 111 -16.70 -1.06 8.35
CA ASP A 111 -17.00 0.17 7.60
C ASP A 111 -15.79 1.09 7.40
N TYR A 112 -14.76 0.96 8.24
CA TYR A 112 -13.55 1.79 8.17
C TYR A 112 -12.42 1.11 7.39
N MET A 113 -12.48 -0.21 7.20
CA MET A 113 -11.34 -0.95 6.66
C MET A 113 -11.39 -1.13 5.15
N HIS A 114 -10.21 -0.98 4.54
CA HIS A 114 -10.00 -1.17 3.13
C HIS A 114 -8.74 -1.98 2.87
N MET A 115 -8.74 -2.77 1.79
CA MET A 115 -7.58 -3.59 1.40
C MET A 115 -7.04 -3.13 0.04
N ALA A 116 -5.78 -2.70 0.03
CA ALA A 116 -4.99 -2.39 -1.16
C ALA A 116 -4.00 -3.55 -1.42
N LEU A 117 -4.40 -4.49 -2.27
CA LEU A 117 -3.58 -5.64 -2.63
C LEU A 117 -2.86 -5.42 -3.97
N SER A 118 -1.58 -5.81 -4.02
CA SER A 118 -0.78 -5.85 -5.26
C SER A 118 -0.53 -7.29 -5.69
N ASN A 119 -0.81 -7.60 -6.96
CA ASN A 119 -0.57 -8.90 -7.58
C ASN A 119 0.45 -8.75 -8.73
N PRO A 120 1.74 -9.10 -8.50
CA PRO A 120 2.21 -9.95 -7.40
C PRO A 120 2.63 -9.24 -6.12
N CYS A 121 3.17 -8.01 -6.20
CA CYS A 121 3.70 -7.27 -5.04
C CYS A 121 3.78 -5.76 -5.30
N ILE A 122 4.10 -4.96 -4.27
CA ILE A 122 4.12 -3.49 -4.33
C ILE A 122 5.06 -2.92 -5.40
N GLU A 123 6.15 -3.62 -5.77
CA GLU A 123 7.01 -3.17 -6.87
C GLU A 123 6.26 -2.99 -8.19
N LEU A 124 5.15 -3.72 -8.41
CA LEU A 124 4.28 -3.47 -9.56
C LEU A 124 3.74 -2.04 -9.52
N TRP A 125 3.19 -1.60 -8.38
CA TRP A 125 2.67 -0.25 -8.22
C TRP A 125 3.75 0.81 -8.50
N LEU A 126 4.97 0.59 -7.99
CA LEU A 126 6.09 1.49 -8.26
C LEU A 126 6.45 1.54 -9.75
N LEU A 127 6.48 0.39 -10.44
CA LEU A 127 6.76 0.32 -11.88
C LEU A 127 5.71 1.02 -12.72
N LEU A 128 4.43 0.99 -12.32
CA LEU A 128 3.35 1.63 -13.07
C LEU A 128 3.49 3.16 -13.13
N HIS A 129 4.34 3.78 -12.32
CA HIS A 129 4.69 5.20 -12.47
C HIS A 129 5.54 5.44 -13.72
N LEU A 130 6.41 4.48 -14.06
CA LEU A 130 7.42 4.64 -15.11
C LEU A 130 7.03 3.94 -16.42
N VAL A 131 6.33 2.81 -16.31
CA VAL A 131 6.07 1.90 -17.44
C VAL A 131 4.58 1.59 -17.55
N ASP A 132 4.05 1.68 -18.77
CA ASP A 132 2.70 1.22 -19.08
C ASP A 132 2.69 -0.29 -19.33
N ALA A 133 2.23 -1.06 -18.34
CA ALA A 133 2.16 -2.52 -18.44
C ALA A 133 1.26 -3.01 -19.59
N THR A 134 0.32 -2.20 -20.08
CA THR A 134 -0.58 -2.58 -21.19
C THR A 134 0.14 -2.56 -22.54
N SER A 135 1.25 -1.84 -22.64
CA SER A 135 2.10 -1.78 -23.84
C SER A 135 3.07 -2.97 -23.96
N LEU A 136 3.23 -3.75 -22.88
CA LEU A 136 4.10 -4.92 -22.83
C LEU A 136 3.52 -6.10 -23.62
N SER A 137 4.40 -6.97 -24.11
CA SER A 137 3.97 -8.23 -24.72
C SER A 137 3.28 -9.13 -23.68
N PRO A 138 2.43 -10.08 -24.09
CA PRO A 138 1.84 -11.05 -23.18
C PRO A 138 2.88 -11.84 -22.36
N GLU A 139 4.02 -12.15 -22.98
CA GLU A 139 5.13 -12.84 -22.32
C GLU A 139 5.78 -11.97 -21.23
N GLU A 140 5.95 -10.67 -21.49
CA GLU A 140 6.47 -9.72 -20.52
C GLU A 140 5.48 -9.50 -19.36
N GLN A 141 4.18 -9.35 -19.64
CA GLN A 141 3.16 -9.29 -18.59
C GLN A 141 3.14 -10.55 -17.72
N GLN A 142 3.34 -11.73 -18.34
CA GLN A 142 3.45 -12.99 -17.60
C GLN A 142 4.72 -13.01 -16.72
N GLN A 143 5.86 -12.51 -17.21
CA GLN A 143 7.08 -12.39 -16.39
C GLN A 143 6.88 -11.46 -15.20
N TRP A 144 6.16 -10.35 -15.40
CA TRP A 144 5.80 -9.41 -14.34
C TRP A 144 4.93 -10.08 -13.28
N LEU A 145 3.91 -10.83 -13.70
CA LEU A 145 3.00 -11.54 -12.81
C LEU A 145 3.71 -12.65 -12.03
N GLU A 146 4.55 -13.42 -12.69
CA GLU A 146 5.30 -14.51 -12.05
C GLU A 146 6.37 -14.00 -11.08
N ASN A 147 6.90 -12.80 -11.32
CA ASN A 147 7.94 -12.13 -10.53
C ASN A 147 9.12 -13.05 -10.15
N ARG A 148 9.44 -14.03 -11.01
CA ARG A 148 10.38 -15.10 -10.67
C ARG A 148 11.79 -14.57 -10.54
N ARG A 149 12.52 -15.12 -9.57
CA ARG A 149 13.97 -14.96 -9.47
C ARG A 149 14.64 -15.86 -10.50
N THR A 150 15.66 -15.36 -11.18
CA THR A 150 16.52 -16.19 -12.04
C THR A 150 17.36 -17.17 -11.22
N SER A 151 17.78 -16.77 -10.01
CA SER A 151 18.48 -17.64 -9.06
C SER A 151 18.19 -17.23 -7.62
N ARG A 152 18.59 -18.05 -6.64
CA ARG A 152 18.47 -17.71 -5.20
C ARG A 152 19.24 -16.45 -4.79
N ARG A 153 20.24 -16.02 -5.58
CA ARG A 153 21.09 -14.85 -5.29
C ARG A 153 20.62 -13.57 -5.97
N THR A 154 19.65 -13.66 -6.88
CA THR A 154 19.13 -12.50 -7.61
C THR A 154 17.84 -12.00 -6.99
N ASP A 155 17.58 -10.72 -7.14
CA ASP A 155 16.31 -10.12 -6.80
C ASP A 155 15.15 -10.71 -7.63
N PRO A 156 13.90 -10.60 -7.16
CA PRO A 156 12.71 -10.81 -7.98
C PRO A 156 12.73 -9.93 -9.23
N TYR A 157 12.06 -10.40 -10.28
CA TYR A 157 12.06 -9.74 -11.60
C TYR A 157 11.65 -8.26 -11.54
N LEU A 158 10.56 -7.93 -10.82
CA LEU A 158 10.07 -6.55 -10.73
C LEU A 158 11.07 -5.61 -10.05
N LYS A 159 11.82 -6.08 -9.04
CA LYS A 159 12.90 -5.29 -8.42
C LYS A 159 14.05 -5.02 -9.40
N MET A 160 14.39 -6.01 -10.22
CA MET A 160 15.40 -5.82 -11.28
C MET A 160 14.94 -4.80 -12.32
N ARG A 161 13.67 -4.85 -12.73
CA ARG A 161 13.05 -3.87 -13.63
C ARG A 161 13.04 -2.48 -13.02
N LEU A 162 12.62 -2.31 -11.76
CA LEU A 162 12.64 -1.02 -11.07
C LEU A 162 14.02 -0.40 -11.07
N ARG A 163 15.05 -1.20 -10.77
CA ARG A 163 16.44 -0.72 -10.79
C ARG A 163 16.88 -0.27 -12.18
N GLN A 164 16.39 -0.91 -13.24
CA GLN A 164 16.68 -0.51 -14.62
C GLN A 164 16.00 0.82 -14.97
N GLU A 165 14.71 0.97 -14.65
CA GLU A 165 13.94 2.19 -14.98
C GLU A 165 14.37 3.40 -14.13
N MET A 166 14.65 3.20 -12.84
CA MET A 166 15.06 4.26 -11.91
C MET A 166 16.58 4.54 -11.93
N GLY A 167 17.36 3.72 -12.64
CA GLY A 167 18.84 3.70 -12.57
C GLY A 167 19.41 3.15 -11.25
N SER A 168 18.69 3.27 -10.14
CA SER A 168 19.01 2.65 -8.85
C SER A 168 17.74 2.34 -8.05
N TYR A 169 17.73 1.22 -7.32
CA TYR A 169 16.63 0.87 -6.41
C TYR A 169 17.15 0.06 -5.23
N HIS A 170 16.85 0.56 -4.03
CA HIS A 170 17.05 -0.09 -2.74
C HIS A 170 15.81 0.19 -1.88
N GLU A 171 15.15 -0.84 -1.38
CA GLU A 171 13.84 -0.76 -0.70
C GLU A 171 13.80 0.26 0.45
N ALA A 172 14.93 0.45 1.14
CA ALA A 172 15.04 1.39 2.25
C ALA A 172 15.52 2.81 1.89
N ALA A 173 15.78 3.11 0.62
CA ALA A 173 16.44 4.37 0.24
C ALA A 173 16.22 4.81 -1.22
N TYR A 174 15.13 4.41 -1.87
CA TYR A 174 14.85 4.81 -3.26
C TYR A 174 14.21 6.21 -3.34
N ASP A 175 14.34 6.86 -4.50
CA ASP A 175 13.74 8.16 -4.77
C ASP A 175 12.24 8.02 -5.07
N ALA A 176 11.42 8.02 -4.02
CA ALA A 176 9.97 7.99 -4.19
C ALA A 176 9.44 9.26 -4.86
N GLN A 177 10.09 10.43 -4.70
CA GLN A 177 9.60 11.68 -5.27
C GLN A 177 9.59 11.63 -6.80
N MET A 178 10.61 11.00 -7.40
CA MET A 178 10.64 10.71 -8.84
C MET A 178 9.42 9.90 -9.31
N LEU A 179 8.91 9.00 -8.48
CA LEU A 179 7.70 8.24 -8.81
C LEU A 179 6.46 9.12 -8.65
N ILE A 180 6.36 9.89 -7.55
CA ILE A 180 5.18 10.71 -7.26
C ILE A 180 4.89 11.73 -8.37
N THR A 181 5.88 12.22 -9.10
CA THR A 181 5.64 13.11 -10.27
C THR A 181 4.82 12.45 -11.39
N HIS A 182 4.68 11.13 -11.37
CA HIS A 182 3.93 10.32 -12.34
C HIS A 182 2.78 9.53 -11.69
N VAL A 183 2.29 9.97 -10.52
CA VAL A 183 1.24 9.24 -9.78
C VAL A 183 -0.09 9.18 -10.55
N GLU A 184 -0.39 10.20 -11.35
CA GLU A 184 -1.59 10.22 -12.20
C GLU A 184 -1.57 9.11 -13.25
N GLU A 185 -0.42 8.96 -13.93
CA GLU A 185 -0.21 7.91 -14.90
C GLU A 185 -0.26 6.53 -14.22
N ALA A 186 0.32 6.40 -13.02
CA ALA A 186 0.26 5.16 -12.25
C ALA A 186 -1.18 4.77 -11.89
N ILE A 187 -2.00 5.73 -11.44
CA ILE A 187 -3.43 5.51 -11.15
C ILE A 187 -4.15 5.06 -12.41
N ALA A 188 -3.98 5.75 -13.54
CA ALA A 188 -4.64 5.42 -14.80
C ALA A 188 -4.25 4.02 -15.30
N ARG A 189 -2.96 3.67 -15.25
CA ARG A 189 -2.45 2.36 -15.63
C ARG A 189 -2.96 1.26 -14.71
N ALA A 190 -2.97 1.49 -13.39
CA ALA A 190 -3.47 0.53 -12.41
C ALA A 190 -4.98 0.26 -12.58
N LYS A 191 -5.78 1.32 -12.81
CA LYS A 191 -7.22 1.18 -13.15
C LYS A 191 -7.44 0.35 -14.40
N THR A 192 -6.59 0.52 -15.42
CA THR A 192 -6.68 -0.27 -16.66
C THR A 192 -6.37 -1.75 -16.43
N LEU A 193 -5.51 -2.08 -15.46
CA LEU A 193 -5.20 -3.46 -15.09
C LEU A 193 -6.25 -4.11 -14.18
N ASP A 194 -6.99 -3.35 -13.39
CA ASP A 194 -8.04 -3.84 -12.46
C ASP A 194 -9.37 -4.13 -13.18
N LYS A 195 -9.37 -5.17 -14.02
CA LYS A 195 -10.49 -5.50 -14.94
C LYS A 195 -11.80 -5.88 -14.24
N ASN A 196 -11.73 -6.41 -13.02
CA ASN A 196 -12.89 -6.87 -12.26
C ASN A 196 -12.92 -6.22 -10.86
N PRO A 197 -13.35 -4.95 -10.72
CA PRO A 197 -13.36 -4.24 -9.44
C PRO A 197 -14.22 -4.90 -8.36
N THR A 198 -15.20 -5.73 -8.75
CA THR A 198 -16.07 -6.49 -7.82
C THR A 198 -15.35 -7.67 -7.16
N ASP A 199 -14.25 -8.15 -7.74
CA ASP A 199 -13.44 -9.19 -7.09
C ASP A 199 -12.80 -8.63 -5.82
N ARG A 200 -12.40 -9.49 -4.89
CA ARG A 200 -11.76 -9.05 -3.64
C ARG A 200 -10.36 -8.46 -3.85
N TRP A 201 -9.69 -8.84 -4.94
CA TRP A 201 -8.39 -8.31 -5.38
C TRP A 201 -8.15 -8.68 -6.86
N PRO A 202 -7.17 -8.07 -7.54
CA PRO A 202 -6.84 -8.39 -8.93
C PRO A 202 -6.46 -9.87 -9.13
N GLN A 203 -7.21 -10.61 -9.94
CA GLN A 203 -6.93 -12.02 -10.27
C GLN A 203 -5.83 -12.19 -11.32
N THR A 204 -5.54 -11.13 -12.08
CA THR A 204 -4.41 -11.03 -13.01
C THR A 204 -3.41 -9.99 -12.53
N LEU A 205 -2.35 -9.74 -13.31
CA LEU A 205 -1.41 -8.65 -13.07
C LEU A 205 -2.16 -7.33 -12.80
N GLY A 206 -1.96 -6.76 -11.62
CA GLY A 206 -2.70 -5.56 -11.22
C GLY A 206 -2.48 -5.21 -9.75
N THR A 207 -2.88 -4.00 -9.37
CA THR A 207 -2.77 -3.52 -7.99
C THR A 207 -3.94 -2.60 -7.67
N ARG A 208 -4.39 -2.60 -6.42
CA ARG A 208 -5.42 -1.68 -5.89
C ARG A 208 -4.86 -0.58 -5.00
N VAL A 209 -3.54 -0.41 -4.99
CA VAL A 209 -2.90 0.70 -4.29
C VAL A 209 -3.35 2.07 -4.84
N TYR A 210 -3.83 2.14 -6.09
CA TYR A 210 -4.41 3.36 -6.64
C TYR A 210 -5.61 3.88 -5.83
N LEU A 211 -6.44 3.01 -5.24
CA LEU A 211 -7.58 3.43 -4.41
C LEU A 211 -7.10 4.17 -3.15
N LEU A 212 -6.05 3.64 -2.51
CA LEU A 212 -5.40 4.30 -1.38
C LEU A 212 -4.73 5.61 -1.82
N ALA A 213 -4.06 5.63 -2.97
CA ALA A 213 -3.45 6.85 -3.49
C ALA A 213 -4.50 7.95 -3.73
N GLU A 214 -5.62 7.63 -4.39
CA GLU A 214 -6.73 8.56 -4.60
C GLU A 214 -7.34 9.05 -3.29
N SER A 215 -7.45 8.17 -2.29
CA SER A 215 -7.88 8.55 -0.94
C SER A 215 -6.94 9.55 -0.29
N VAL A 216 -5.62 9.29 -0.31
CA VAL A 216 -4.58 10.20 0.20
C VAL A 216 -4.60 11.54 -0.52
N MET A 217 -4.83 11.54 -1.83
CA MET A 217 -4.91 12.74 -2.67
C MET A 217 -6.25 13.49 -2.54
N ASN A 218 -7.17 13.01 -1.69
CA ASN A 218 -8.51 13.58 -1.46
C ASN A 218 -9.41 13.64 -2.70
N ARG A 219 -9.51 12.53 -3.44
CA ARG A 219 -10.23 12.45 -4.74
C ARG A 219 -11.50 11.59 -4.75
N LYS A 220 -12.18 11.47 -3.61
CA LYS A 220 -13.45 10.72 -3.54
C LYS A 220 -14.51 11.30 -4.47
#